data_AF-A0A818XMN0-F1
#
_entry.id   AF-A0A818XMN0-F1
#
_cell.length_a   1.000
_cell.length_b   1.000
_cell.length_c   1.000
_cell.angle_alpha   90.00
_cell.angle_beta   90.00
_cell.angle_gamma   90.00
#
_symmetry.space_group_name_H-M   'P 1'
#
loop_
_entity.id
_entity.type
_entity.pdbx_description
1 polymer ?
#
loop_
_entity_poly.entity_id
_entity_poly.type
_entity_poly.pdbx_seq_one_letter_code
_entity_poly.pdbx_strand_id
1 'polypeptide(L)'
;MINWIAEHTNMNQRFKAFVNHHVLFDMRHMAYSTDESWFIEYDTGSFTQHDNLQAFETYNPINYVTNWAQSLLVIHETYDYRILDTQHTMVF
;
A
#
# COMPACT_ATOMS: atom_id res chain seq x y z
N MET A 1 -7.28 -0.65 0.07
CA MET A 1 -6.15 -0.03 0.79
C MET A 1 -6.47 1.44 1.09
N ILE A 2 -6.22 1.95 2.30
CA ILE A 2 -6.50 3.37 2.66
C ILE A 2 -5.64 4.35 1.86
N ASN A 3 -4.36 4.02 1.63
CA ASN A 3 -3.46 4.81 0.78
C ASN A 3 -4.02 5.01 -0.63
N TRP A 4 -4.58 3.96 -1.21
CA TRP A 4 -5.28 4.03 -2.50
C TRP A 4 -6.52 4.93 -2.43
N ILE A 5 -7.29 4.93 -1.34
CA ILE A 5 -8.43 5.85 -1.19
C ILE A 5 -7.96 7.31 -1.07
N ALA A 6 -6.84 7.54 -0.38
CA ALA A 6 -6.26 8.86 -0.17
C ALA A 6 -5.72 9.52 -1.46
N GLU A 7 -5.32 8.73 -2.45
CA GLU A 7 -4.79 9.24 -3.72
C GLU A 7 -5.83 9.43 -4.82
N HIS A 8 -6.96 8.74 -4.74
CA HIS A 8 -8.04 8.86 -5.72
C HIS A 8 -8.85 10.10 -5.42
N THR A 9 -8.69 11.15 -6.23
CA THR A 9 -9.29 12.48 -6.03
C THR A 9 -10.82 12.46 -5.83
N ASN A 10 -11.52 11.54 -6.49
CA ASN A 10 -12.97 11.36 -6.31
C ASN A 10 -13.36 10.81 -4.94
N MET A 11 -12.43 10.14 -4.25
CA MET A 11 -12.62 9.52 -2.95
C MET A 11 -12.03 10.36 -1.82
N ASN A 12 -10.86 10.94 -2.02
CA ASN A 12 -10.13 11.64 -0.97
C ASN A 12 -10.87 12.90 -0.47
N GLN A 13 -11.61 13.58 -1.35
CA GLN A 13 -12.46 14.73 -1.01
C GLN A 13 -13.72 14.36 -0.21
N ARG A 14 -14.06 13.06 -0.14
CA ARG A 14 -15.25 12.58 0.61
C ARG A 14 -14.98 12.49 2.11
N PHE A 15 -13.72 12.44 2.52
CA PHE A 15 -13.32 12.23 3.91
C PHE A 15 -12.54 13.42 4.42
N LYS A 16 -12.60 13.67 5.73
CA LYS A 16 -11.83 14.74 6.39
C LYS A 16 -10.48 14.26 6.92
N ALA A 17 -10.41 12.98 7.26
CA ALA A 17 -9.22 12.33 7.76
C ALA A 17 -9.30 10.84 7.45
N PHE A 18 -8.15 10.19 7.49
CA PHE A 18 -8.00 8.76 7.30
C PHE A 18 -7.26 8.14 8.48
N VAL A 19 -7.61 6.90 8.81
CA VAL A 19 -6.84 6.05 9.72
C VAL A 19 -6.29 4.91 8.90
N ASN A 20 -4.98 4.82 8.87
CA ASN A 20 -4.22 3.82 8.15
C ASN A 20 -3.64 2.85 9.18
N HIS A 21 -4.14 1.62 9.17
CA HIS A 21 -3.71 0.54 10.06
C HIS A 21 -3.26 -0.63 9.19
N HIS A 22 -1.96 -0.91 9.19
CA HIS A 22 -1.37 -2.04 8.45
C HIS A 22 -1.74 -2.01 6.95
N VAL A 23 -1.23 -1.02 6.21
CA VAL A 23 -1.59 -0.81 4.80
C VAL A 23 -0.32 -0.71 3.99
N LEU A 24 -0.37 -1.22 2.76
CA LEU A 24 0.77 -1.17 1.85
C LEU A 24 0.96 0.24 1.30
N PHE A 25 2.22 0.60 1.14
CA PHE A 25 2.69 1.84 0.49
C PHE A 25 3.32 1.54 -0.87
N ASP A 26 4.21 0.54 -0.93
CA ASP A 26 4.83 0.09 -2.17
C ASP A 26 4.63 -1.43 -2.36
N MET A 27 3.83 -1.79 -3.36
CA MET A 27 3.56 -3.19 -3.71
C MET A 27 4.82 -3.94 -4.15
N ARG A 28 5.81 -3.27 -4.74
CA ARG A 28 7.07 -3.90 -5.16
C ARG A 28 7.91 -4.33 -3.96
N HIS A 29 8.00 -3.45 -2.96
CA HIS A 29 8.69 -3.78 -1.72
C HIS A 29 7.95 -4.92 -1.01
N MET A 30 6.62 -4.85 -0.95
CA MET A 30 5.81 -5.91 -0.34
C MET A 30 6.05 -7.28 -0.96
N ALA A 31 6.16 -7.36 -2.29
CA ALA A 31 6.39 -8.61 -3.01
C ALA A 31 7.58 -9.43 -2.51
N TYR A 32 8.60 -8.76 -1.94
CA TYR A 32 9.85 -9.42 -1.51
C TYR A 32 10.06 -9.44 0.01
N SER A 33 9.19 -8.80 0.78
CA SER A 33 9.43 -8.59 2.22
C SER A 33 8.43 -9.32 3.10
N THR A 34 7.19 -9.50 2.64
CA THR A 34 6.12 -10.17 3.41
C THR A 34 6.36 -11.67 3.59
N ASP A 35 5.91 -12.22 4.72
CA ASP A 35 5.79 -13.67 4.94
C ASP A 35 4.55 -14.30 4.24
N GLU A 36 3.63 -13.47 3.75
CA GLU A 36 2.42 -13.85 3.03
C GLU A 36 2.56 -13.66 1.49
N SER A 37 3.70 -14.03 0.89
CA SER A 37 3.97 -13.72 -0.53
C SER A 37 2.90 -14.26 -1.48
N TRP A 38 2.36 -15.44 -1.18
CA TRP A 38 1.27 -16.06 -1.94
C TRP A 38 0.03 -15.15 -2.06
N PHE A 39 -0.26 -14.35 -1.04
CA PHE A 39 -1.43 -13.48 -0.98
C PHE A 39 -1.29 -12.33 -1.98
N ILE A 40 -0.12 -11.67 -1.97
CA ILE A 40 0.17 -10.56 -2.89
C ILE A 40 0.23 -11.05 -4.34
N GLU A 41 0.82 -12.23 -4.59
CA GLU A 41 0.85 -12.83 -5.92
C GLU A 41 -0.55 -13.15 -6.42
N TYR A 42 -1.40 -13.72 -5.55
CA TYR A 42 -2.78 -14.01 -5.89
C TYR A 42 -3.57 -12.75 -6.25
N ASP A 43 -3.50 -11.70 -5.42
CA ASP A 43 -4.21 -10.43 -5.62
C ASP A 43 -3.75 -9.66 -6.86
N THR A 44 -2.50 -9.86 -7.28
CA THR A 44 -1.94 -9.27 -8.50
C THR A 44 -2.19 -10.12 -9.75
N GLY A 45 -3.05 -11.14 -9.67
CA GLY A 45 -3.45 -11.97 -10.81
C GLY A 45 -2.66 -13.26 -10.95
N SER A 46 -2.16 -13.80 -9.83
CA SER A 46 -1.28 -14.98 -9.77
C SER A 46 0.05 -14.80 -10.51
N PHE A 47 0.59 -13.58 -10.46
CA PHE A 47 1.91 -13.26 -10.99
C PHE A 47 2.89 -13.01 -9.85
N THR A 48 4.12 -13.47 -10.01
CA THR A 48 5.21 -12.97 -9.19
C THR A 48 5.60 -11.57 -9.66
N GLN A 49 6.22 -10.77 -8.80
CA GLN A 49 6.72 -9.44 -9.17
C GLN A 49 7.72 -9.50 -10.32
N HIS A 50 8.48 -10.59 -10.45
CA HIS A 50 9.41 -10.79 -11.54
C HIS A 50 8.71 -11.09 -12.87
N ASP A 51 7.61 -11.85 -12.85
CA ASP A 51 6.92 -12.29 -14.07
C ASP A 51 6.06 -11.19 -14.70
N ASN A 52 5.45 -10.33 -13.88
CA ASN A 52 4.61 -9.25 -14.35
C ASN A 52 4.72 -8.00 -13.47
N LEU A 53 5.74 -7.20 -13.73
CA LEU A 53 5.98 -5.92 -13.03
C LEU A 53 4.75 -4.98 -13.10
N GLN A 54 4.03 -4.98 -14.22
CA GLN A 54 2.89 -4.08 -14.42
C GLN A 54 1.71 -4.41 -13.50
N ALA A 55 1.56 -5.68 -13.11
CA ALA A 55 0.51 -6.11 -12.20
C ALA A 55 0.64 -5.43 -10.83
N PHE A 56 1.87 -5.28 -10.34
CA PHE A 56 2.15 -4.63 -9.06
C PHE A 56 2.20 -3.11 -9.16
N GLU A 57 2.27 -2.53 -10.36
CA GLU A 57 2.24 -1.07 -10.57
C GLU A 57 0.81 -0.51 -10.71
N THR A 58 -0.14 -1.34 -11.17
CA THR A 58 -1.50 -0.91 -11.52
C THR A 58 -2.25 -0.29 -10.35
N TYR A 59 -2.07 -0.82 -9.14
CA TYR A 59 -2.73 -0.35 -7.91
C TYR A 59 -1.72 0.11 -6.85
N ASN A 60 -0.49 0.44 -7.25
CA ASN A 60 0.59 0.78 -6.33
C ASN A 60 0.42 2.20 -5.77
N PRO A 61 0.22 2.39 -4.45
CA PRO A 61 -0.06 3.72 -3.92
C PRO A 61 1.10 4.72 -4.05
N ILE A 62 2.34 4.23 -4.09
CA ILE A 62 3.52 5.08 -4.26
C ILE A 62 3.44 5.95 -5.53
N ASN A 63 2.70 5.51 -6.55
CA ASN A 63 2.59 6.22 -7.84
C ASN A 63 1.74 7.49 -7.77
N TYR A 64 0.94 7.67 -6.72
CA TYR A 64 -0.03 8.77 -6.62
C TYR A 64 0.03 9.54 -5.30
N VAL A 65 1.13 9.41 -4.54
CA VAL A 65 1.34 10.07 -3.24
C VAL A 65 1.13 11.59 -3.27
N THR A 66 1.38 12.23 -4.42
CA THR A 66 1.18 13.68 -4.60
C THR A 66 -0.27 14.11 -4.50
N ASN A 67 -1.22 13.19 -4.60
CA ASN A 67 -2.64 13.48 -4.52
C ASN A 67 -3.18 13.48 -3.08
N TRP A 68 -2.38 13.05 -2.10
CA TRP A 68 -2.81 12.99 -0.71
C TRP A 68 -3.01 14.39 -0.15
N ALA A 69 -4.23 14.66 0.33
CA ALA A 69 -4.63 16.01 0.77
C ALA A 69 -5.24 16.05 2.18
N GLN A 70 -5.62 14.90 2.73
CA GLN A 70 -6.28 14.79 4.04
C GLN A 70 -5.30 14.30 5.11
N SER A 71 -5.54 14.68 6.36
CA SER A 71 -4.77 14.17 7.50
C SER A 71 -4.87 12.65 7.59
N LEU A 72 -3.73 11.99 7.77
CA LEU A 72 -3.60 10.53 7.86
C LEU A 72 -3.01 10.16 9.24
N LEU A 73 -3.75 9.41 10.05
CA LEU A 73 -3.20 8.74 11.22
C LEU A 73 -2.63 7.39 10.80
N VAL A 74 -1.37 7.11 11.12
CA VAL A 74 -0.69 5.86 10.78
C VAL A 74 -0.48 5.03 12.04
N ILE A 75 -0.94 3.78 12.02
CA ILE A 75 -0.85 2.82 13.13
C ILE A 75 -0.21 1.53 12.62
N HIS A 76 0.88 1.12 13.27
CA HIS A 76 1.54 -0.13 12.98
C HIS A 76 2.40 -0.63 14.14
N GLU A 77 2.72 -1.92 14.13
CA GLU A 77 3.63 -2.57 15.08
C GLU A 77 4.87 -3.11 14.37
N THR A 78 6.01 -3.06 15.06
CA THR A 78 7.30 -3.52 14.54
C THR A 78 7.40 -5.05 14.35
N TYR A 79 6.40 -5.81 14.77
CA TYR A 79 6.38 -7.28 14.73
C TYR A 79 5.31 -7.83 13.77
N ASP A 80 4.72 -6.99 12.93
CA ASP A 80 3.91 -7.47 11.81
C ASP A 80 4.84 -7.86 10.65
N TYR A 81 4.94 -9.16 10.39
CA TYR A 81 5.75 -9.69 9.28
C TYR A 81 4.95 -9.85 7.99
N ARG A 82 3.62 -9.68 8.06
CA ARG A 82 2.73 -9.75 6.90
C ARG A 82 2.76 -8.45 6.13
N ILE A 83 2.82 -7.34 6.84
CA ILE A 83 3.04 -6.00 6.32
C ILE A 83 4.15 -5.40 7.16
N LEU A 84 5.33 -5.17 6.59
CA LEU A 84 6.46 -4.69 7.37
C LEU A 84 6.30 -3.22 7.75
N ASP A 85 6.90 -2.85 8.88
CA ASP A 85 6.93 -1.49 9.40
C ASP A 85 7.49 -0.46 8.44
N THR A 86 8.40 -0.89 7.56
CA THR A 86 8.91 -0.07 6.48
C THR A 86 7.79 0.51 5.61
N GLN A 87 6.68 -0.22 5.40
CA GLN A 87 5.52 0.28 4.64
C GLN A 87 4.90 1.55 5.23
N HIS A 88 4.92 1.67 6.56
CA HIS A 88 4.36 2.83 7.25
C HIS A 88 5.38 3.94 7.41
N THR A 89 6.66 3.61 7.61
CA THR A 89 7.70 4.65 7.66
C THR A 89 7.84 5.38 6.33
N MET A 90 7.63 4.70 5.18
CA MET A 90 7.68 5.29 3.85
C MET A 90 6.56 6.31 3.56
N VAL A 91 5.56 6.44 4.43
CA VAL A 91 4.51 7.47 4.35
C VAL A 91 5.05 8.87 4.71
N PHE A 92 6.21 8.96 5.37
CA PHE A 92 6.83 10.21 5.84
C PHE A 92 8.09 10.58 5.05
#